data_AF-A0AAJ5YVS9-F1
#
_entry.id   AF-A0AAJ5YVS9-F1
#
_cell.length_a   1.000
_cell.length_b   1.000
_cell.length_c   1.000
_cell.angle_alpha   90.00
_cell.angle_beta   90.00
_cell.angle_gamma   90.00
#
_symmetry.space_group_name_H-M   'P 1'
#
loop_
_entity.id
_entity.type
_entity.pdbx_description
1 polymer ?
#
loop_
_entity_poly.entity_id
_entity_poly.type
_entity_poly.pdbx_seq_one_letter_code
_entity_poly.pdbx_strand_id
1 'polypeptide(L)'
;MSRTVTTQPASHSEIGIQPPVSDGREPLNYHSSLGGWGNNQFQPVSTNTAGGGLAQASDPAQADGPGQANGPGQASDPAQADGPGQANGPGQASDPTQADGPGQANGPGQASGPTQATTLSSPLDSKTSENNTLQEDKERGGQHANHSAGEKQGKPNMRPFEHNFWDPSLKQLRAIYFKPVVMTTLLMMIVIWAFLSMYWGSLWKELELSPNLHVMVVNYDSGEIGQSMVQALNQSNYGSTPHPTYDFVDPKDFPDDTAVMNAIEPDELYWGAVQIMQDATSRLTTARANGDASWNPSAVVTITTATARNYAVVPSIVLSPTQTTLLKAIASLNARLTGNFVSASVSNQGALTAAARAPQTLGNPVGLTVREIRPWDVPVAIAPTFVGLIYLVILTFQITMASFGARQPIQKFLRLRSIIAMRIFTPALAYIPISLMYTLLNIPFKLPYDATFPYGGGVMVWWCVSYTGMLVLGLAMESMVTIVGVKFIGIFLIFFIVTNVSVANFPPELSPSFYKYGYAMPFYNLRQIYLTILFNVGKRVLILKYIGILWAWLALIFLTFPIVIWYDHRKRHHDWKNELSINEGPS
;
A
#
# COMPACT_ATOMS: atom_id res chain seq x y z
N MET A 1 3.45 77.29 -43.18
CA MET A 1 2.69 77.57 -41.94
C MET A 1 3.39 76.84 -40.81
N SER A 2 3.66 77.56 -39.73
CA SER A 2 4.22 77.16 -38.43
C SER A 2 3.58 75.86 -37.88
N ARG A 3 4.16 75.06 -36.98
CA ARG A 3 5.00 75.38 -35.82
C ARG A 3 5.63 74.08 -35.28
N THR A 4 6.91 74.15 -34.94
CA THR A 4 7.70 73.24 -34.08
C THR A 4 7.10 73.16 -32.66
N VAL A 5 7.31 72.07 -31.91
CA VAL A 5 8.00 72.03 -30.58
C VAL A 5 8.22 70.58 -30.11
N THR A 6 9.50 70.31 -29.86
CA THR A 6 10.20 69.17 -29.27
C THR A 6 10.08 69.15 -27.74
N THR A 7 10.13 67.98 -27.07
CA THR A 7 11.06 67.65 -25.94
C THR A 7 10.72 66.33 -25.19
N GLN A 8 11.73 65.44 -25.13
CA GLN A 8 12.03 64.44 -24.06
C GLN A 8 12.60 65.18 -22.82
N PRO A 9 13.08 64.57 -21.68
CA PRO A 9 12.89 63.25 -21.04
C PRO A 9 12.78 63.32 -19.46
N ALA A 10 12.81 62.14 -18.80
CA ALA A 10 13.33 61.83 -17.44
C ALA A 10 12.49 62.06 -16.14
N SER A 11 12.32 60.98 -15.35
CA SER A 11 12.95 60.75 -14.02
C SER A 11 12.06 60.05 -12.94
N HIS A 12 12.62 58.97 -12.38
CA HIS A 12 12.56 58.41 -11.02
C HIS A 12 11.26 58.40 -10.17
N SER A 13 10.86 57.21 -9.70
CA SER A 13 10.97 56.86 -8.27
C SER A 13 10.81 55.35 -8.01
N GLU A 14 11.74 54.81 -7.23
CA GLU A 14 11.77 53.46 -6.66
C GLU A 14 10.70 53.31 -5.57
N ILE A 15 10.02 52.16 -5.52
CA ILE A 15 9.61 51.53 -4.26
C ILE A 15 9.91 50.04 -4.38
N GLY A 16 10.97 49.62 -3.69
CA GLY A 16 11.35 48.23 -3.56
C GLY A 16 10.40 47.46 -2.65
N ILE A 17 10.14 46.20 -3.00
CA ILE A 17 9.60 45.20 -2.08
C ILE A 17 10.65 44.10 -1.98
N GLN A 18 11.26 44.01 -0.79
CA GLN A 18 12.24 43.00 -0.41
C GLN A 18 11.64 41.59 -0.43
N PRO A 19 12.43 40.54 -0.77
CA PRO A 19 12.10 39.17 -0.43
C PRO A 19 12.43 38.91 1.06
N PRO A 20 11.64 38.11 1.80
CA PRO A 20 11.95 37.85 3.19
C PRO A 20 13.15 36.90 3.33
N VAL A 21 13.99 37.30 4.26
CA VAL A 21 15.24 36.70 4.72
C VAL A 21 14.99 35.35 5.39
N SER A 22 15.96 34.47 5.19
CA SER A 22 16.21 33.23 5.90
C SER A 22 16.29 33.44 7.41
N ASP A 23 15.50 32.69 8.19
CA ASP A 23 15.82 32.44 9.59
C ASP A 23 15.89 30.92 9.80
N GLY A 24 17.03 30.49 10.33
CA GLY A 24 17.28 29.11 10.69
C GLY A 24 17.00 28.93 12.17
N ARG A 25 16.21 27.90 12.52
CA ARG A 25 16.52 26.96 13.62
C ARG A 25 15.44 25.89 13.78
N GLU A 26 15.97 24.68 13.90
CA GLU A 26 15.44 23.44 14.50
C GLU A 26 14.38 22.59 13.77
N PRO A 27 14.69 21.31 13.47
CA PRO A 27 13.69 20.33 13.07
C PRO A 27 12.97 19.77 14.29
N LEU A 28 11.65 19.92 14.32
CA LEU A 28 10.76 19.23 15.24
C LEU A 28 10.73 17.73 14.91
N ASN A 29 11.32 16.92 15.78
CA ASN A 29 11.12 15.48 15.83
C ASN A 29 9.65 15.17 16.14
N TYR A 30 8.91 14.65 15.16
CA TYR A 30 7.68 13.91 15.41
C TYR A 30 7.88 12.44 15.05
N HIS A 31 8.13 11.65 16.10
CA HIS A 31 7.88 10.22 16.10
C HIS A 31 6.40 9.98 15.79
N SER A 32 6.12 9.33 14.66
CA SER A 32 4.89 8.56 14.49
C SER A 32 5.29 7.12 14.18
N SER A 33 4.95 6.24 15.12
CA SER A 33 5.31 4.83 15.09
C SER A 33 4.52 4.10 14.00
N LEU A 34 5.20 3.63 12.96
CA LEU A 34 4.78 2.50 12.15
C LEU A 34 5.68 1.32 12.52
N GLY A 35 5.07 0.26 13.04
CA GLY A 35 5.76 -0.93 13.52
C GLY A 35 6.27 -1.81 12.38
N GLY A 36 7.52 -2.30 12.54
CA GLY A 36 8.20 -3.32 11.73
C GLY A 36 8.46 -2.85 10.29
N TRP A 37 9.65 -2.90 9.71
CA TRP A 37 10.43 -4.11 9.45
C TRP A 37 11.88 -3.69 9.10
N GLY A 38 12.86 -4.43 9.64
CA GLY A 38 14.20 -4.68 9.07
C GLY A 38 15.05 -3.49 8.60
N ASN A 39 15.80 -2.87 9.52
CA ASN A 39 16.91 -1.96 9.19
C ASN A 39 18.10 -2.74 8.60
N ASN A 40 18.40 -2.53 7.31
CA ASN A 40 19.77 -2.59 6.80
C ASN A 40 20.16 -1.16 6.41
N GLN A 41 21.08 -0.58 7.20
CA GLN A 41 21.53 0.79 7.03
C GLN A 41 22.45 0.93 5.81
N PHE A 42 22.08 1.82 4.89
CA PHE A 42 22.99 2.41 3.92
C PHE A 42 23.45 3.77 4.45
N GLN A 43 24.77 3.95 4.62
CA GLN A 43 25.38 5.27 4.80
C GLN A 43 25.74 5.87 3.43
N PRO A 44 25.51 7.18 3.19
CA PRO A 44 26.02 7.87 2.02
C PRO A 44 27.47 8.34 2.25
N VAL A 45 28.39 7.95 1.35
CA VAL A 45 29.74 8.51 1.29
C VAL A 45 29.71 9.79 0.45
N SER A 46 29.97 10.93 1.09
CA SER A 46 30.18 12.22 0.42
C SER A 46 31.66 12.45 0.12
N THR A 47 31.99 12.62 -1.15
CA THR A 47 33.26 13.15 -1.65
C THR A 47 33.31 14.67 -1.52
N ASN A 48 34.44 15.24 -1.12
CA ASN A 48 34.88 16.56 -1.60
C ASN A 48 36.39 16.75 -1.45
N THR A 49 36.98 17.41 -2.46
CA THR A 49 38.40 17.71 -2.63
C THR A 49 38.60 19.22 -2.82
N ALA A 50 39.79 19.71 -2.42
CA ALA A 50 40.44 21.01 -2.70
C ALA A 50 40.01 22.22 -1.84
N GLY A 51 40.89 23.10 -1.36
CA GLY A 51 42.35 23.23 -1.43
C GLY A 51 42.85 24.56 -0.80
N GLY A 52 44.17 24.64 -0.54
CA GLY A 52 44.98 25.88 -0.54
C GLY A 52 45.20 26.67 0.77
N GLY A 53 46.48 26.91 1.14
CA GLY A 53 46.88 28.04 2.00
C GLY A 53 48.07 27.80 2.94
N LEU A 54 49.17 28.53 2.74
CA LEU A 54 50.50 28.47 3.39
C LEU A 54 50.57 29.09 4.81
N ALA A 55 51.44 28.57 5.70
CA ALA A 55 52.41 29.36 6.53
C ALA A 55 53.28 28.50 7.49
N GLN A 56 54.61 28.69 7.39
CA GLN A 56 55.72 28.37 8.34
C GLN A 56 55.57 29.17 9.67
N ALA A 57 56.23 28.95 10.81
CA ALA A 57 57.25 28.06 11.41
C ALA A 57 57.13 28.26 12.96
N SER A 58 57.55 27.36 13.86
CA SER A 58 58.85 27.39 14.57
C SER A 58 58.89 26.28 15.66
N ASP A 59 60.02 25.57 15.72
CA ASP A 59 60.50 24.54 16.67
C ASP A 59 60.92 25.11 18.06
N PRO A 60 61.50 24.36 19.06
CA PRO A 60 61.98 22.95 19.07
C PRO A 60 61.75 22.08 20.35
N ALA A 61 61.96 20.76 20.15
CA ALA A 61 62.59 19.72 21.02
C ALA A 61 61.93 19.32 22.38
N GLN A 62 61.96 18.06 22.88
CA GLN A 62 63.02 17.04 22.83
C GLN A 62 62.51 15.63 23.25
N ALA A 63 62.96 14.61 22.49
CA ALA A 63 63.15 13.15 22.68
C ALA A 63 62.52 12.32 23.84
N ASP A 64 62.04 11.10 23.51
CA ASP A 64 62.77 9.83 23.81
C ASP A 64 62.08 8.54 23.30
N GLY A 65 62.86 7.71 22.56
CA GLY A 65 62.97 6.24 22.72
C GLY A 65 61.85 5.27 22.24
N PRO A 66 62.21 4.07 21.71
CA PRO A 66 61.29 3.20 20.95
C PRO A 66 60.63 2.08 21.79
N GLY A 67 59.44 1.61 21.39
CA GLY A 67 58.76 0.47 22.00
C GLY A 67 58.01 -0.40 20.96
N GLN A 68 58.26 -1.71 20.99
CA GLN A 68 57.80 -2.75 20.06
C GLN A 68 56.30 -3.03 20.10
N ALA A 69 55.76 -3.46 18.95
CA ALA A 69 54.39 -3.90 18.75
C ALA A 69 54.17 -5.37 19.15
N ASN A 70 53.08 -5.65 19.86
CA ASN A 70 52.55 -7.01 20.10
C ASN A 70 51.35 -7.29 19.18
N GLY A 71 51.27 -8.52 18.69
CA GLY A 71 50.32 -9.02 17.68
C GLY A 71 48.88 -9.28 18.16
N PRO A 72 48.05 -9.93 17.30
CA PRO A 72 46.59 -9.86 17.35
C PRO A 72 45.93 -10.90 18.27
N GLY A 73 44.88 -10.48 18.99
CA GLY A 73 44.03 -11.36 19.81
C GLY A 73 42.90 -12.03 19.01
N GLN A 74 42.74 -13.33 19.22
CA GLN A 74 41.71 -14.21 18.64
C GLN A 74 40.31 -13.98 19.26
N ALA A 75 39.27 -14.13 18.45
CA ALA A 75 37.87 -14.12 18.86
C ALA A 75 37.40 -15.53 19.28
N SER A 76 36.55 -15.59 20.31
CA SER A 76 35.99 -16.82 20.89
C SER A 76 34.67 -17.24 20.22
N ASP A 77 34.44 -18.55 20.14
CA ASP A 77 33.27 -19.25 19.57
C ASP A 77 31.91 -18.94 20.26
N PRO A 78 30.75 -19.16 19.57
CA PRO A 78 29.42 -18.90 20.13
C PRO A 78 28.87 -20.04 21.00
N ALA A 79 28.18 -19.68 22.09
CA ALA A 79 27.58 -20.60 23.05
C ALA A 79 26.21 -21.18 22.60
N GLN A 80 25.95 -22.39 23.10
CA GLN A 80 24.90 -23.36 22.78
C GLN A 80 23.59 -23.11 23.56
N ALA A 81 22.45 -23.47 22.97
CA ALA A 81 21.11 -23.28 23.55
C ALA A 81 20.70 -24.44 24.49
N ASP A 82 20.10 -24.11 25.64
CA ASP A 82 19.49 -25.07 26.58
C ASP A 82 17.96 -25.14 26.42
N GLY A 83 17.43 -26.35 26.59
CA GLY A 83 16.03 -26.76 26.39
C GLY A 83 15.04 -26.44 27.53
N PRO A 84 13.81 -27.01 27.50
CA PRO A 84 12.67 -26.50 28.26
C PRO A 84 12.54 -27.12 29.67
N GLY A 85 12.35 -26.27 30.69
CA GLY A 85 12.12 -26.64 32.08
C GLY A 85 10.63 -26.67 32.49
N GLN A 86 10.28 -27.66 33.31
CA GLN A 86 8.94 -28.05 33.78
C GLN A 86 8.30 -27.13 34.83
N ALA A 87 6.97 -27.26 34.92
CA ALA A 87 6.05 -26.59 35.84
C ALA A 87 6.19 -27.04 37.31
N ASN A 88 5.92 -26.11 38.24
CA ASN A 88 5.59 -26.40 39.64
C ASN A 88 4.28 -25.67 40.03
N GLY A 89 3.45 -26.36 40.83
CA GLY A 89 2.06 -26.04 41.17
C GLY A 89 1.83 -24.93 42.22
N PRO A 90 0.59 -24.80 42.74
CA PRO A 90 0.07 -23.55 43.29
C PRO A 90 0.32 -23.38 44.80
N GLY A 91 0.87 -22.23 45.19
CA GLY A 91 0.99 -21.77 46.58
C GLY A 91 -0.19 -20.89 47.00
N GLN A 92 -0.64 -21.10 48.24
CA GLN A 92 -1.83 -20.53 48.88
C GLN A 92 -1.83 -19.00 48.99
N ALA A 93 -3.01 -18.40 48.83
CA ALA A 93 -3.29 -16.99 49.06
C ALA A 93 -3.56 -16.72 50.55
N SER A 94 -2.94 -15.68 51.09
CA SER A 94 -3.29 -15.01 52.34
C SER A 94 -4.17 -13.78 52.04
N ASP A 95 -5.18 -13.57 52.87
CA ASP A 95 -6.21 -12.52 52.81
C ASP A 95 -5.75 -11.21 53.52
N PRO A 96 -6.50 -10.10 53.52
CA PRO A 96 -6.12 -8.86 52.83
C PRO A 96 -5.71 -7.71 53.78
N THR A 97 -4.96 -6.73 53.25
CA THR A 97 -4.80 -5.41 53.89
C THR A 97 -5.49 -4.30 53.10
N GLN A 98 -6.13 -3.46 53.90
CA GLN A 98 -7.00 -2.32 53.63
C GLN A 98 -6.23 -1.14 53.01
N ALA A 99 -6.84 -0.43 52.06
CA ALA A 99 -6.36 0.86 51.57
C ALA A 99 -7.54 1.78 51.19
N ASP A 100 -7.28 3.08 51.38
CA ASP A 100 -8.20 4.17 51.66
C ASP A 100 -9.08 4.69 50.51
N GLY A 101 -10.10 5.47 50.92
CA GLY A 101 -11.09 6.13 50.07
C GLY A 101 -10.59 7.34 49.23
N PRO A 102 -11.51 8.09 48.60
CA PRO A 102 -11.32 8.59 47.23
C PRO A 102 -10.81 10.04 47.15
N GLY A 103 -9.94 10.30 46.17
CA GLY A 103 -9.53 11.63 45.73
C GLY A 103 -10.06 11.96 44.33
N GLN A 104 -10.70 13.13 44.20
CA GLN A 104 -11.20 13.72 42.96
C GLN A 104 -10.09 14.06 41.96
N ALA A 105 -10.39 13.94 40.66
CA ALA A 105 -9.65 14.61 39.60
C ALA A 105 -10.59 15.17 38.51
N ASN A 106 -10.28 16.41 38.12
CA ASN A 106 -10.98 17.26 37.16
C ASN A 106 -10.92 16.73 35.71
N GLY A 107 -11.91 17.11 34.89
CA GLY A 107 -11.97 16.81 33.44
C GLY A 107 -10.85 17.47 32.61
N PRO A 108 -10.75 17.17 31.30
CA PRO A 108 -11.51 17.95 30.31
C PRO A 108 -11.92 17.23 29.00
N GLY A 109 -12.75 17.89 28.19
CA GLY A 109 -12.51 17.99 26.73
C GLY A 109 -13.40 17.16 25.79
N GLN A 110 -14.13 17.87 24.93
CA GLN A 110 -15.03 17.36 23.90
C GLN A 110 -14.35 16.52 22.80
N ALA A 111 -15.05 15.47 22.34
CA ALA A 111 -14.92 14.95 20.98
C ALA A 111 -16.31 14.55 20.44
N SER A 112 -16.60 15.05 19.24
CA SER A 112 -17.87 15.10 18.53
C SER A 112 -18.32 13.73 18.01
N GLY A 113 -19.57 13.35 18.27
CA GLY A 113 -20.23 12.19 17.65
C GLY A 113 -20.98 12.54 16.35
N PRO A 114 -21.24 11.58 15.44
CA PRO A 114 -22.11 11.81 14.30
C PRO A 114 -23.59 11.61 14.65
N THR A 115 -24.30 12.74 14.62
CA THR A 115 -25.65 13.01 14.10
C THR A 115 -26.64 11.83 13.96
N GLN A 116 -27.59 11.74 14.90
CA GLN A 116 -28.89 11.09 14.68
C GLN A 116 -29.83 12.05 13.95
N ALA A 117 -30.47 11.54 12.89
CA ALA A 117 -31.53 12.23 12.17
C ALA A 117 -32.82 12.22 12.98
N THR A 118 -33.29 13.42 13.36
CA THR A 118 -34.59 13.69 13.95
C THR A 118 -35.67 13.59 12.89
N THR A 119 -36.66 12.71 13.06
CA THR A 119 -37.96 12.83 12.37
C THR A 119 -38.90 13.63 13.24
N LEU A 120 -39.22 14.85 12.79
CA LEU A 120 -40.37 15.63 13.25
C LEU A 120 -41.68 14.95 12.80
N SER A 121 -42.66 14.89 13.71
CA SER A 121 -44.07 15.01 13.36
C SER A 121 -44.86 15.53 14.57
N SER A 122 -45.40 16.73 14.42
CA SER A 122 -46.54 17.32 15.15
C SER A 122 -47.53 17.82 14.07
N PRO A 123 -48.83 18.14 14.31
CA PRO A 123 -49.35 18.65 15.60
C PRO A 123 -50.83 18.39 16.00
N LEU A 124 -51.13 18.77 17.26
CA LEU A 124 -52.32 19.50 17.79
C LEU A 124 -53.67 18.81 18.16
N ASP A 125 -54.27 19.45 19.18
CA ASP A 125 -55.63 19.43 19.77
C ASP A 125 -56.02 18.26 20.72
N SER A 126 -56.67 18.45 21.90
CA SER A 126 -57.08 19.62 22.70
C SER A 126 -57.59 19.13 24.08
N LYS A 127 -57.33 19.92 25.14
CA LYS A 127 -58.06 20.18 26.41
C LYS A 127 -59.14 19.17 26.90
N THR A 128 -59.18 18.85 28.21
CA THR A 128 -59.98 19.50 29.30
C THR A 128 -60.24 18.54 30.51
N SER A 129 -60.30 19.12 31.72
CA SER A 129 -60.88 18.65 33.01
C SER A 129 -60.05 17.67 33.86
N GLU A 130 -59.44 18.03 35.01
CA GLU A 130 -59.99 18.57 36.29
C GLU A 130 -61.19 17.79 36.84
N ASN A 131 -61.02 16.99 37.91
CA ASN A 131 -61.28 17.38 39.31
C ASN A 131 -61.42 16.17 40.26
N ASN A 132 -60.85 16.32 41.46
CA ASN A 132 -61.35 15.92 42.81
C ASN A 132 -61.68 14.43 43.09
N THR A 133 -61.49 13.85 44.29
CA THR A 133 -61.29 14.37 45.66
C THR A 133 -60.82 13.20 46.55
N LEU A 134 -60.12 13.54 47.63
CA LEU A 134 -59.78 12.69 48.77
C LEU A 134 -61.03 12.28 49.57
N GLN A 135 -61.07 11.07 50.12
CA GLN A 135 -61.51 10.84 51.51
C GLN A 135 -61.14 9.43 52.02
N GLU A 136 -60.56 9.45 53.23
CA GLU A 136 -60.25 8.33 54.12
C GLU A 136 -61.54 7.65 54.64
N ASP A 137 -61.53 6.34 54.89
CA ASP A 137 -61.48 5.82 56.27
C ASP A 137 -61.41 4.28 56.37
N LYS A 138 -60.77 3.85 57.46
CA LYS A 138 -60.63 2.48 58.02
C LYS A 138 -62.02 1.86 58.30
N GLU A 139 -62.26 0.55 58.44
CA GLU A 139 -61.58 -0.44 59.29
C GLU A 139 -62.22 -1.85 59.13
N ARG A 140 -61.39 -2.89 59.32
CA ARG A 140 -61.65 -4.27 59.84
C ARG A 140 -62.93 -5.07 59.50
N GLY A 141 -62.69 -6.27 58.95
CA GLY A 141 -63.33 -7.51 59.43
C GLY A 141 -63.77 -8.53 58.35
N GLY A 142 -63.31 -9.78 58.45
CA GLY A 142 -64.09 -10.95 58.02
C GLY A 142 -63.76 -11.61 56.67
N GLN A 143 -62.81 -12.55 56.71
CA GLN A 143 -62.76 -13.88 56.08
C GLN A 143 -63.77 -14.35 54.98
N HIS A 144 -63.18 -15.09 54.02
CA HIS A 144 -63.71 -16.12 53.11
C HIS A 144 -64.37 -15.69 51.79
N ALA A 145 -63.62 -15.81 50.69
CA ALA A 145 -63.91 -16.83 49.66
C ALA A 145 -62.80 -16.88 48.61
N ASN A 146 -62.25 -18.08 48.47
CA ASN A 146 -61.30 -18.54 47.45
C ASN A 146 -61.84 -18.23 46.05
N HIS A 147 -61.11 -17.49 45.20
CA HIS A 147 -61.12 -17.70 43.75
C HIS A 147 -59.68 -17.53 43.23
N SER A 148 -59.11 -18.67 42.87
CA SER A 148 -57.88 -18.85 42.12
C SER A 148 -57.88 -18.02 40.83
N ALA A 149 -56.91 -17.12 40.70
CA ALA A 149 -56.48 -16.58 39.42
C ALA A 149 -54.96 -16.48 39.44
N GLY A 150 -54.33 -17.24 38.53
CA GLY A 150 -52.91 -17.56 38.53
C GLY A 150 -51.99 -16.35 38.63
N GLU A 151 -50.87 -16.58 39.33
CA GLU A 151 -49.67 -15.77 39.28
C GLU A 151 -49.30 -15.47 37.83
N LYS A 152 -49.65 -14.26 37.35
CA LYS A 152 -48.84 -13.61 36.34
C LYS A 152 -47.55 -13.25 37.06
N GLN A 153 -46.51 -14.08 36.88
CA GLN A 153 -45.13 -13.73 37.19
C GLN A 153 -44.90 -12.30 36.70
N GLY A 154 -44.81 -11.37 37.65
CA GLY A 154 -44.53 -9.98 37.37
C GLY A 154 -43.24 -9.92 36.57
N LYS A 155 -43.27 -9.28 35.40
CA LYS A 155 -42.03 -8.84 34.77
C LYS A 155 -41.26 -8.08 35.86
N PRO A 156 -40.00 -8.42 36.16
CA PRO A 156 -39.23 -7.69 37.16
C PRO A 156 -39.33 -6.22 36.78
N ASN A 157 -39.75 -5.39 37.73
CA ASN A 157 -39.96 -3.97 37.51
C ASN A 157 -38.58 -3.31 37.37
N MET A 158 -37.94 -3.54 36.23
CA MET A 158 -36.58 -3.12 35.93
C MET A 158 -36.60 -1.61 35.76
N ARG A 159 -35.88 -0.91 36.65
CA ARG A 159 -35.78 0.55 36.60
C ARG A 159 -34.58 0.94 35.73
N PRO A 160 -34.72 1.90 34.80
CA PRO A 160 -33.59 2.36 34.00
C PRO A 160 -32.43 2.83 34.89
N PHE A 161 -31.20 2.47 34.52
CA PHE A 161 -29.96 2.92 35.18
C PHE A 161 -29.74 2.49 36.65
N GLU A 162 -30.53 1.57 37.21
CA GLU A 162 -30.43 1.17 38.63
C GLU A 162 -29.82 -0.24 38.86
N HIS A 163 -29.56 -1.00 37.81
CA HIS A 163 -29.10 -2.39 37.91
C HIS A 163 -27.62 -2.55 37.58
N ASN A 164 -26.89 -3.30 38.43
CA ASN A 164 -25.54 -3.74 38.12
C ASN A 164 -25.54 -4.85 37.06
N PHE A 165 -24.46 -4.97 36.28
CA PHE A 165 -24.42 -5.92 35.15
C PHE A 165 -24.77 -7.35 35.54
N TRP A 166 -24.35 -7.82 36.71
CA TRP A 166 -24.58 -9.18 37.22
C TRP A 166 -25.87 -9.38 38.01
N ASP A 167 -26.73 -8.36 38.11
CA ASP A 167 -28.02 -8.44 38.80
C ASP A 167 -28.85 -9.63 38.26
N PRO A 168 -29.38 -10.52 39.12
CA PRO A 168 -30.20 -11.65 38.71
C PRO A 168 -31.39 -11.26 37.81
N SER A 169 -31.97 -10.08 38.00
CA SER A 169 -33.09 -9.57 37.18
C SER A 169 -32.70 -9.36 35.70
N LEU A 170 -31.40 -9.12 35.43
CA LEU A 170 -30.87 -8.94 34.07
C LEU A 170 -30.42 -10.24 33.41
N LYS A 171 -30.57 -11.42 34.03
CA LYS A 171 -30.06 -12.69 33.48
C LYS A 171 -30.52 -12.96 32.05
N GLN A 172 -31.79 -12.69 31.73
CA GLN A 172 -32.35 -12.87 30.38
C GLN A 172 -31.79 -11.84 29.39
N LEU A 173 -31.64 -10.58 29.80
CA LEU A 173 -31.07 -9.51 28.96
C LEU A 173 -29.58 -9.76 28.68
N ARG A 174 -28.82 -10.23 29.69
CA ARG A 174 -27.44 -10.69 29.49
C ARG A 174 -27.35 -11.81 28.46
N ALA A 175 -28.27 -12.79 28.50
CA ALA A 175 -28.28 -13.87 27.52
C ALA A 175 -28.60 -13.36 26.09
N ILE A 176 -29.54 -12.42 25.95
CA ILE A 176 -29.86 -11.76 24.67
C ILE A 176 -28.66 -10.95 24.14
N TYR A 177 -27.84 -10.37 25.01
CA TYR A 177 -26.61 -9.68 24.64
C TYR A 177 -25.46 -10.65 24.28
N PHE A 178 -25.15 -11.62 25.15
CA PHE A 178 -24.01 -12.52 24.94
C PHE A 178 -24.19 -13.47 23.78
N LYS A 179 -25.42 -13.95 23.52
CA LYS A 179 -25.68 -14.91 22.44
C LYS A 179 -25.23 -14.39 21.05
N PRO A 180 -25.66 -13.22 20.55
CA PRO A 180 -25.20 -12.70 19.27
C PRO A 180 -23.72 -12.32 19.29
N VAL A 181 -23.17 -11.85 20.42
CA VAL A 181 -21.74 -11.53 20.53
C VAL A 181 -20.90 -12.80 20.36
N VAL A 182 -21.16 -13.85 21.14
CA VAL A 182 -20.43 -15.13 21.05
C VAL A 182 -20.59 -15.76 19.67
N MET A 183 -21.82 -15.76 19.13
CA MET A 183 -22.06 -16.31 17.79
C MET A 183 -21.30 -15.54 16.70
N THR A 184 -21.24 -14.21 16.80
CA THR A 184 -20.48 -13.37 15.87
C THR A 184 -18.98 -13.59 16.03
N THR A 185 -18.47 -13.71 17.26
CA THR A 185 -17.05 -14.04 17.51
C THR A 185 -16.66 -15.36 16.86
N LEU A 186 -17.44 -16.43 17.08
CA LEU A 186 -17.18 -17.73 16.47
C LEU A 186 -17.23 -17.67 14.93
N LEU A 187 -18.19 -16.92 14.38
CA LEU A 187 -18.27 -16.68 12.95
C LEU A 187 -17.05 -15.92 12.42
N MET A 188 -16.55 -14.92 13.15
CA MET A 188 -15.34 -14.18 12.77
C MET A 188 -14.09 -15.05 12.84
N MET A 189 -13.99 -15.97 13.80
CA MET A 189 -12.90 -16.95 13.85
C MET A 189 -12.87 -17.79 12.56
N ILE A 190 -14.03 -18.21 12.06
CA ILE A 190 -14.13 -18.94 10.78
C ILE A 190 -13.73 -18.02 9.61
N VAL A 191 -14.22 -16.78 9.59
CA VAL A 191 -13.90 -15.80 8.52
C VAL A 191 -12.40 -15.51 8.44
N ILE A 192 -11.69 -15.44 9.58
CA ILE A 192 -10.24 -15.25 9.61
C ILE A 192 -9.55 -16.39 8.83
N TRP A 193 -9.87 -17.64 9.14
CA TRP A 193 -9.26 -18.79 8.47
C TRP A 193 -9.74 -18.97 7.03
N ALA A 194 -11.00 -18.66 6.74
CA ALA A 194 -11.58 -18.83 5.42
C ALA A 194 -11.14 -17.75 4.42
N PHE A 195 -11.05 -16.49 4.86
CA PHE A 195 -10.83 -15.35 3.96
C PHE A 195 -9.52 -14.63 4.22
N LEU A 196 -9.19 -14.27 5.47
CA LEU A 196 -7.98 -13.48 5.74
C LEU A 196 -6.71 -14.27 5.35
N SER A 197 -6.70 -15.58 5.54
CA SER A 197 -5.61 -16.47 5.12
C SER A 197 -5.22 -16.32 3.63
N MET A 198 -6.14 -15.89 2.75
CA MET A 198 -5.85 -15.66 1.33
C MET A 198 -4.77 -14.59 1.12
N TYR A 199 -4.72 -13.54 1.94
CA TYR A 199 -3.68 -12.51 1.83
C TYR A 199 -2.31 -13.02 2.27
N TRP A 200 -2.26 -13.83 3.34
CA TRP A 200 -1.01 -14.47 3.74
C TRP A 200 -0.53 -15.47 2.69
N GLY A 201 -1.46 -16.22 2.10
CA GLY A 201 -1.14 -17.16 1.03
C GLY A 201 -0.62 -16.47 -0.24
N SER A 202 -1.02 -15.23 -0.54
CA SER A 202 -0.49 -14.52 -1.71
C SER A 202 0.98 -14.11 -1.57
N LEU A 203 1.46 -14.00 -0.33
CA LEU A 203 2.85 -13.68 0.00
C LEU A 203 3.66 -14.93 0.35
N TRP A 204 2.98 -16.08 0.48
CA TRP A 204 3.64 -17.34 0.80
C TRP A 204 4.57 -17.75 -0.35
N LYS A 205 5.82 -18.08 -0.01
CA LYS A 205 6.88 -18.49 -0.95
C LYS A 205 7.31 -17.39 -1.94
N GLU A 206 7.04 -16.13 -1.67
CA GLU A 206 7.48 -15.00 -2.51
C GLU A 206 8.97 -15.09 -2.88
N LEU A 207 9.83 -15.29 -1.87
CA LEU A 207 11.28 -15.38 -2.10
C LEU A 207 11.67 -16.67 -2.84
N GLU A 208 11.03 -17.81 -2.55
CA GLU A 208 11.28 -19.07 -3.26
C GLU A 208 10.86 -19.00 -4.73
N LEU A 209 9.86 -18.19 -5.07
CA LEU A 209 9.36 -17.96 -6.42
C LEU A 209 10.07 -16.82 -7.15
N SER A 210 11.04 -16.15 -6.52
CA SER A 210 11.85 -15.10 -7.16
C SER A 210 12.51 -15.49 -8.50
N PRO A 211 12.89 -16.76 -8.76
CA PRO A 211 13.43 -17.15 -10.05
C PRO A 211 12.43 -17.00 -11.22
N ASN A 212 11.13 -16.83 -10.95
CA ASN A 212 10.15 -16.52 -12.00
C ASN A 212 10.28 -15.08 -12.54
N LEU A 213 11.09 -14.23 -11.91
CA LEU A 213 11.40 -12.90 -12.44
C LEU A 213 12.64 -13.00 -13.32
N HIS A 214 12.49 -12.68 -14.60
CA HIS A 214 13.54 -12.79 -15.59
C HIS A 214 14.27 -11.45 -15.79
N VAL A 215 15.60 -11.47 -15.80
CA VAL A 215 16.50 -10.35 -16.09
C VAL A 215 17.35 -10.71 -17.29
N MET A 216 17.31 -9.89 -18.34
CA MET A 216 18.14 -10.15 -19.52
C MET A 216 19.61 -9.81 -19.24
N VAL A 217 20.52 -10.55 -19.85
CA VAL A 217 21.95 -10.27 -19.84
C VAL A 217 22.44 -10.18 -21.28
N VAL A 218 22.87 -8.98 -21.68
CA VAL A 218 23.42 -8.71 -23.01
C VAL A 218 24.92 -8.49 -22.90
N ASN A 219 25.70 -9.43 -23.40
CA ASN A 219 27.16 -9.38 -23.36
C ASN A 219 27.74 -8.93 -24.70
N TYR A 220 28.14 -7.66 -24.81
CA TYR A 220 28.81 -7.14 -26.01
C TYR A 220 30.34 -7.31 -25.96
N ASP A 221 30.89 -8.01 -24.96
CA ASP A 221 32.33 -8.28 -24.81
C ASP A 221 32.63 -9.79 -24.86
N SER A 222 33.42 -10.22 -25.85
CA SER A 222 33.87 -11.62 -25.93
C SER A 222 35.09 -11.92 -25.05
N GLY A 223 35.62 -10.92 -24.35
CA GLY A 223 36.83 -11.01 -23.53
C GLY A 223 36.59 -11.39 -22.07
N GLU A 224 37.63 -11.24 -21.25
CA GLU A 224 37.65 -11.64 -19.85
C GLU A 224 36.59 -10.90 -19.00
N ILE A 225 36.34 -9.61 -19.30
CA ILE A 225 35.35 -8.81 -18.58
C ILE A 225 33.95 -9.40 -18.77
N GLY A 226 33.54 -9.59 -20.03
CA GLY A 226 32.24 -10.16 -20.37
C GLY A 226 32.05 -11.57 -19.83
N GLN A 227 33.04 -12.44 -20.02
CA GLN A 227 33.00 -13.81 -19.51
C GLN A 227 32.88 -13.87 -17.99
N SER A 228 33.57 -13.00 -17.26
CA SER A 228 33.51 -12.98 -15.79
C SER A 228 32.14 -12.56 -15.27
N MET A 229 31.49 -11.58 -15.91
CA MET A 229 30.13 -11.14 -15.55
C MET A 229 29.09 -12.22 -15.87
N VAL A 230 29.17 -12.79 -17.07
CA VAL A 230 28.28 -13.89 -17.50
C VAL A 230 28.41 -15.10 -16.57
N GLN A 231 29.63 -15.48 -16.22
CA GLN A 231 29.87 -16.61 -15.31
C GLN A 231 29.26 -16.37 -13.93
N ALA A 232 29.45 -15.18 -13.35
CA ALA A 232 28.90 -14.84 -12.03
C ALA A 232 27.37 -14.85 -12.01
N LEU A 233 26.73 -14.26 -13.02
CA LEU A 233 25.27 -14.25 -13.14
C LEU A 233 24.72 -15.66 -13.39
N ASN A 234 25.38 -16.46 -14.24
CA ASN A 234 24.93 -17.82 -14.54
C ASN A 234 25.04 -18.73 -13.32
N GLN A 235 26.06 -18.55 -12.48
CA GLN A 235 26.16 -19.28 -11.20
C GLN A 235 25.03 -18.89 -10.24
N SER A 236 24.62 -17.63 -10.24
CA SER A 236 23.53 -17.13 -9.39
C SER A 236 22.18 -17.78 -9.71
N ASN A 237 21.94 -18.19 -10.97
CA ASN A 237 20.72 -18.93 -11.36
C ASN A 237 20.53 -20.26 -10.61
N TYR A 238 21.60 -20.85 -10.08
CA TYR A 238 21.57 -22.10 -9.32
C TYR A 238 21.85 -21.86 -7.82
N GLY A 239 21.88 -20.60 -7.40
CA GLY A 239 22.15 -20.18 -6.03
C GLY A 239 20.94 -20.31 -5.10
N SER A 240 21.11 -19.86 -3.87
CA SER A 240 20.00 -19.72 -2.93
C SER A 240 19.15 -18.51 -3.27
N THR A 241 17.82 -18.66 -3.26
CA THR A 241 16.88 -17.55 -3.34
C THR A 241 17.04 -16.57 -2.17
N PRO A 242 16.75 -15.26 -2.34
CA PRO A 242 16.12 -14.66 -3.52
C PRO A 242 17.11 -14.24 -4.61
N HIS A 243 16.76 -14.54 -5.86
CA HIS A 243 17.41 -14.01 -7.05
C HIS A 243 16.43 -14.05 -8.24
N PRO A 244 16.55 -13.12 -9.21
CA PRO A 244 15.89 -13.32 -10.49
C PRO A 244 16.62 -14.41 -11.29
N THR A 245 15.98 -14.92 -12.34
CA THR A 245 16.67 -15.74 -13.35
C THR A 245 17.32 -14.81 -14.38
N TYR A 246 18.59 -15.03 -14.65
CA TYR A 246 19.37 -14.33 -15.65
C TYR A 246 19.32 -15.07 -16.99
N ASP A 247 18.74 -14.43 -18.00
CA ASP A 247 18.62 -14.97 -19.36
C ASP A 247 19.69 -14.36 -20.27
N PHE A 248 20.55 -15.21 -20.84
CA PHE A 248 21.63 -14.79 -21.72
C PHE A 248 21.13 -14.73 -23.16
N VAL A 249 21.05 -13.52 -23.71
CA VAL A 249 20.51 -13.27 -25.07
C VAL A 249 21.62 -12.92 -26.06
N ASP A 250 21.39 -13.18 -27.35
CA ASP A 250 22.35 -12.80 -28.39
C ASP A 250 22.35 -11.26 -28.55
N PRO A 251 23.51 -10.59 -28.46
CA PRO A 251 23.62 -9.15 -28.71
C PRO A 251 23.05 -8.69 -30.06
N LYS A 252 22.93 -9.57 -31.05
CA LYS A 252 22.32 -9.23 -32.36
C LYS A 252 20.84 -8.91 -32.26
N ASP A 253 20.13 -9.51 -31.31
CA ASP A 253 18.69 -9.26 -31.09
C ASP A 253 18.47 -7.90 -30.40
N PHE A 254 19.52 -7.34 -29.80
CA PHE A 254 19.51 -6.08 -29.07
C PHE A 254 20.67 -5.20 -29.56
N PRO A 255 20.63 -4.67 -30.79
CA PRO A 255 21.76 -3.94 -31.36
C PRO A 255 21.98 -2.56 -30.72
N ASP A 256 20.95 -2.01 -30.07
CA ASP A 256 20.98 -0.69 -29.46
C ASP A 256 20.35 -0.68 -28.06
N ASP A 257 20.64 0.39 -27.34
CA ASP A 257 20.19 0.62 -25.97
C ASP A 257 18.67 0.78 -25.86
N THR A 258 18.02 1.25 -26.93
CA THR A 258 16.57 1.45 -26.97
C THR A 258 15.84 0.11 -27.06
N ALA A 259 16.38 -0.87 -27.78
CA ALA A 259 15.85 -2.23 -27.82
C ALA A 259 15.87 -2.88 -26.44
N VAL A 260 16.96 -2.70 -25.68
CA VAL A 260 17.06 -3.17 -24.28
C VAL A 260 16.05 -2.46 -23.40
N MET A 261 15.93 -1.13 -23.48
CA MET A 261 14.95 -0.39 -22.69
C MET A 261 13.53 -0.83 -23.00
N ASN A 262 13.16 -0.95 -24.27
CA ASN A 262 11.81 -1.33 -24.71
C ASN A 262 11.38 -2.70 -24.18
N ALA A 263 12.31 -3.66 -24.14
CA ALA A 263 12.05 -5.00 -23.60
C ALA A 263 11.77 -5.00 -22.09
N ILE A 264 12.27 -4.01 -21.33
CA ILE A 264 11.91 -3.81 -19.91
C ILE A 264 10.60 -3.01 -19.84
N GLU A 265 10.57 -1.83 -20.47
CA GLU A 265 9.42 -0.95 -20.57
C GLU A 265 9.39 -0.28 -21.96
N PRO A 266 8.28 -0.36 -22.71
CA PRO A 266 6.94 -0.71 -22.24
C PRO A 266 6.52 -2.18 -22.51
N ASP A 267 7.39 -3.04 -23.05
CA ASP A 267 7.03 -4.40 -23.45
C ASP A 267 6.88 -5.37 -22.28
N GLU A 268 7.46 -5.06 -21.12
CA GLU A 268 7.36 -5.84 -19.87
C GLU A 268 7.85 -7.30 -19.98
N LEU A 269 8.70 -7.61 -20.98
CA LEU A 269 9.25 -8.95 -21.22
C LEU A 269 10.24 -9.37 -20.12
N TYR A 270 11.05 -8.42 -19.65
CA TYR A 270 12.01 -8.62 -18.58
C TYR A 270 11.80 -7.61 -17.45
N TRP A 271 12.21 -7.97 -16.24
CA TRP A 271 12.14 -7.12 -15.05
C TRP A 271 13.33 -6.16 -14.92
N GLY A 272 14.39 -6.41 -15.69
CA GLY A 272 15.57 -5.57 -15.80
C GLY A 272 16.54 -6.11 -16.84
N ALA A 273 17.65 -5.41 -17.06
CA ALA A 273 18.73 -5.83 -17.93
C ALA A 273 20.10 -5.60 -17.29
N VAL A 274 21.06 -6.46 -17.64
CA VAL A 274 22.49 -6.22 -17.44
C VAL A 274 23.13 -6.09 -18.82
N GLN A 275 23.73 -4.94 -19.11
CA GLN A 275 24.50 -4.70 -20.33
C GLN A 275 25.97 -4.60 -20.00
N ILE A 276 26.79 -5.36 -20.71
CA ILE A 276 28.25 -5.31 -20.61
C ILE A 276 28.78 -4.56 -21.84
N MET A 277 29.55 -3.49 -21.63
CA MET A 277 30.04 -2.60 -22.70
C MET A 277 30.67 -3.37 -23.88
N GLN A 278 30.42 -2.88 -25.09
CA GLN A 278 31.00 -3.43 -26.31
C GLN A 278 32.52 -3.42 -26.29
N ASP A 279 33.12 -4.58 -26.56
CA ASP A 279 34.57 -4.80 -26.60
C ASP A 279 35.29 -4.27 -25.34
N ALA A 280 34.64 -4.31 -24.18
CA ALA A 280 35.15 -3.75 -22.92
C ALA A 280 36.60 -4.19 -22.62
N THR A 281 36.91 -5.46 -22.83
CA THR A 281 38.24 -6.03 -22.57
C THR A 281 39.30 -5.41 -23.48
N SER A 282 39.00 -5.30 -24.78
CA SER A 282 39.91 -4.68 -25.75
C SER A 282 40.07 -3.19 -25.49
N ARG A 283 38.95 -2.47 -25.24
CA ARG A 283 38.96 -1.03 -24.99
C ARG A 283 39.74 -0.67 -23.72
N LEU A 284 39.60 -1.45 -22.64
CA LEU A 284 40.39 -1.29 -21.43
C LEU A 284 41.90 -1.47 -21.73
N THR A 285 42.25 -2.47 -22.53
CA THR A 285 43.65 -2.76 -22.90
C THR A 285 44.25 -1.61 -23.70
N THR A 286 43.51 -1.08 -24.68
CA THR A 286 43.90 0.12 -25.45
C THR A 286 44.02 1.36 -24.57
N ALA A 287 43.07 1.57 -23.65
CA ALA A 287 43.09 2.70 -22.73
C ALA A 287 44.32 2.67 -21.82
N ARG A 288 44.69 1.49 -21.30
CA ARG A 288 45.92 1.28 -20.52
C ARG A 288 47.18 1.56 -21.32
N ALA A 289 47.26 1.03 -22.54
CA ALA A 289 48.43 1.18 -23.40
C ALA A 289 48.68 2.65 -23.79
N ASN A 290 47.60 3.41 -24.03
CA ASN A 290 47.68 4.81 -24.47
C ASN A 290 47.65 5.83 -23.32
N GLY A 291 47.32 5.40 -22.09
CA GLY A 291 47.09 6.31 -20.98
C GLY A 291 45.86 7.19 -21.17
N ASP A 292 44.77 6.60 -21.67
CA ASP A 292 43.52 7.29 -21.98
C ASP A 292 42.71 7.60 -20.72
N ALA A 293 42.79 8.86 -20.27
CA ALA A 293 42.06 9.36 -19.11
C ALA A 293 40.54 9.47 -19.33
N SER A 294 40.03 9.29 -20.56
CA SER A 294 38.60 9.30 -20.85
C SER A 294 37.89 7.97 -20.57
N TRP A 295 38.65 6.90 -20.28
CA TRP A 295 38.07 5.61 -19.87
C TRP A 295 37.17 5.80 -18.65
N ASN A 296 35.91 5.36 -18.78
CA ASN A 296 34.90 5.44 -17.72
C ASN A 296 34.57 4.04 -17.20
N PRO A 297 35.13 3.63 -16.04
CA PRO A 297 34.83 2.33 -15.45
C PRO A 297 33.34 2.10 -15.18
N SER A 298 32.61 3.13 -14.76
CA SER A 298 31.20 3.01 -14.39
C SER A 298 30.28 2.67 -15.56
N ALA A 299 30.73 2.91 -16.80
CA ALA A 299 29.98 2.57 -18.01
C ALA A 299 30.17 1.13 -18.47
N VAL A 300 31.06 0.35 -17.83
CA VAL A 300 31.42 -1.00 -18.29
C VAL A 300 30.30 -2.00 -18.06
N VAL A 301 29.66 -1.95 -16.89
CA VAL A 301 28.48 -2.76 -16.58
C VAL A 301 27.33 -1.85 -16.21
N THR A 302 26.21 -1.96 -16.92
CA THR A 302 25.01 -1.16 -16.67
C THR A 302 23.85 -2.09 -16.29
N ILE A 303 23.26 -1.89 -15.12
CA ILE A 303 21.97 -2.48 -14.76
C ILE A 303 20.89 -1.49 -15.17
N THR A 304 19.92 -1.91 -15.97
CA THR A 304 18.75 -1.10 -16.32
C THR A 304 17.50 -1.68 -15.66
N THR A 305 16.74 -0.84 -14.95
CA THR A 305 15.58 -1.25 -14.14
C THR A 305 14.45 -0.22 -14.21
N ALA A 306 13.23 -0.66 -13.89
CA ALA A 306 12.03 0.17 -13.87
C ALA A 306 11.35 0.06 -12.50
N THR A 307 11.86 0.76 -11.49
CA THR A 307 11.37 0.65 -10.10
C THR A 307 9.86 0.90 -9.98
N ALA A 308 9.29 1.79 -10.78
CA ALA A 308 7.86 2.09 -10.73
C ALA A 308 6.95 0.93 -11.20
N ARG A 309 7.48 -0.07 -11.93
CA ARG A 309 6.73 -1.30 -12.27
C ARG A 309 6.28 -2.03 -11.01
N ASN A 310 7.17 -2.07 -10.01
CA ASN A 310 6.82 -2.46 -8.66
C ASN A 310 7.83 -1.91 -7.64
N TYR A 311 7.38 -0.94 -6.82
CA TYR A 311 8.24 -0.20 -5.90
C TYR A 311 8.90 -1.07 -4.81
N ALA A 312 8.34 -2.23 -4.50
CA ALA A 312 8.88 -3.14 -3.49
C ALA A 312 9.73 -4.24 -4.12
N VAL A 313 9.23 -4.86 -5.19
CA VAL A 313 9.83 -6.06 -5.80
C VAL A 313 11.08 -5.73 -6.62
N VAL A 314 11.04 -4.67 -7.43
CA VAL A 314 12.19 -4.35 -8.31
C VAL A 314 13.45 -4.05 -7.47
N PRO A 315 13.41 -3.21 -6.42
CA PRO A 315 14.59 -2.99 -5.60
C PRO A 315 15.07 -4.23 -4.84
N SER A 316 14.16 -5.00 -4.25
CA SER A 316 14.50 -6.06 -3.30
C SER A 316 14.85 -7.41 -3.94
N ILE A 317 14.19 -7.77 -5.04
CA ILE A 317 14.33 -9.08 -5.70
C ILE A 317 15.12 -8.97 -7.00
N VAL A 318 15.04 -7.85 -7.71
CA VAL A 318 15.70 -7.70 -9.02
C VAL A 318 17.04 -6.97 -8.87
N LEU A 319 17.02 -5.73 -8.41
CA LEU A 319 18.19 -4.86 -8.38
C LEU A 319 19.24 -5.31 -7.35
N SER A 320 18.85 -5.47 -6.08
CA SER A 320 19.79 -5.75 -4.99
C SER A 320 20.57 -7.08 -5.17
N PRO A 321 19.92 -8.22 -5.51
CA PRO A 321 20.65 -9.47 -5.76
C PRO A 321 21.58 -9.38 -6.99
N THR A 322 21.13 -8.73 -8.06
CA THR A 322 21.92 -8.54 -9.29
C THR A 322 23.15 -7.67 -9.04
N GLN A 323 22.96 -6.54 -8.37
CA GLN A 323 24.03 -5.62 -7.99
C GLN A 323 25.03 -6.31 -7.06
N THR A 324 24.56 -7.05 -6.06
CA THR A 324 25.45 -7.78 -5.13
C THR A 324 26.29 -8.83 -5.86
N THR A 325 25.70 -9.58 -6.78
CA THR A 325 26.39 -10.59 -7.59
C THR A 325 27.47 -9.94 -8.46
N LEU A 326 27.11 -8.87 -9.17
CA LEU A 326 28.03 -8.16 -10.06
C LEU A 326 29.16 -7.46 -9.29
N LEU A 327 28.88 -6.80 -8.17
CA LEU A 327 29.91 -6.13 -7.37
C LEU A 327 30.95 -7.11 -6.82
N LYS A 328 30.53 -8.31 -6.38
CA LYS A 328 31.46 -9.38 -5.98
C LYS A 328 32.33 -9.83 -7.15
N ALA A 329 31.72 -10.05 -8.32
CA ALA A 329 32.44 -10.44 -9.53
C ALA A 329 33.45 -9.35 -9.97
N ILE A 330 33.02 -8.09 -10.00
CA ILE A 330 33.84 -6.93 -10.36
C ILE A 330 35.02 -6.76 -9.41
N ALA A 331 34.82 -6.90 -8.10
CA ALA A 331 35.91 -6.79 -7.13
C ALA A 331 37.00 -7.86 -7.38
N SER A 332 36.59 -9.12 -7.60
CA SER A 332 37.52 -10.21 -7.91
C SER A 332 38.22 -10.02 -9.26
N LEU A 333 37.50 -9.55 -10.27
CA LEU A 333 38.01 -9.27 -11.60
C LEU A 333 39.01 -8.12 -11.60
N ASN A 334 38.70 -7.00 -10.94
CA ASN A 334 39.59 -5.84 -10.85
C ASN A 334 40.92 -6.22 -10.20
N ALA A 335 40.90 -6.98 -9.10
CA ALA A 335 42.13 -7.47 -8.47
C ALA A 335 43.00 -8.31 -9.44
N ARG A 336 42.36 -9.20 -10.21
CA ARG A 336 43.05 -10.05 -11.20
C ARG A 336 43.58 -9.24 -12.39
N LEU A 337 42.79 -8.35 -12.97
CA LEU A 337 43.18 -7.50 -14.09
C LEU A 337 44.37 -6.59 -13.73
N THR A 338 44.39 -6.07 -12.50
CA THR A 338 45.46 -5.20 -12.01
C THR A 338 46.71 -5.99 -11.69
N GLY A 339 46.60 -7.16 -11.03
CA GLY A 339 47.73 -8.07 -10.81
C GLY A 339 48.39 -8.51 -12.12
N ASN A 340 47.59 -8.90 -13.11
CA ASN A 340 48.08 -9.30 -14.44
C ASN A 340 48.81 -8.15 -15.12
N PHE A 341 48.25 -6.94 -15.10
CA PHE A 341 48.91 -5.77 -15.69
C PHE A 341 50.24 -5.42 -15.01
N VAL A 342 50.27 -5.39 -13.68
CA VAL A 342 51.49 -5.08 -12.91
C VAL A 342 52.56 -6.11 -13.19
N SER A 343 52.22 -7.41 -13.15
CA SER A 343 53.18 -8.49 -13.42
C SER A 343 53.74 -8.47 -14.85
N ALA A 344 52.91 -8.11 -15.85
CA ALA A 344 53.33 -8.00 -17.24
C ALA A 344 54.13 -6.71 -17.54
N SER A 345 53.98 -5.66 -16.72
CA SER A 345 54.54 -4.33 -17.00
C SER A 345 55.78 -3.99 -16.18
N VAL A 346 56.31 -4.91 -15.36
CA VAL A 346 57.46 -4.67 -14.47
C VAL A 346 58.67 -4.09 -15.20
N SER A 347 58.94 -4.55 -16.42
CA SER A 347 60.06 -4.08 -17.25
C SER A 347 59.66 -3.05 -18.32
N ASN A 348 58.39 -2.66 -18.38
CA ASN A 348 57.85 -1.76 -19.40
C ASN A 348 57.53 -0.38 -18.80
N GLN A 349 58.56 0.47 -18.70
CA GLN A 349 58.45 1.82 -18.16
C GLN A 349 57.42 2.68 -18.93
N GLY A 350 57.28 2.46 -20.24
CA GLY A 350 56.28 3.14 -21.07
C GLY A 350 54.85 2.82 -20.65
N ALA A 351 54.55 1.54 -20.44
CA ALA A 351 53.24 1.09 -19.98
C ALA A 351 52.90 1.61 -18.58
N LEU A 352 53.88 1.62 -17.65
CA LEU A 352 53.68 2.19 -16.31
C LEU A 352 53.42 3.70 -16.36
N THR A 353 54.12 4.43 -17.23
CA THR A 353 53.92 5.88 -17.40
C THR A 353 52.57 6.19 -18.04
N ALA A 354 52.14 5.39 -19.03
CA ALA A 354 50.82 5.51 -19.66
C ALA A 354 49.70 5.25 -18.64
N ALA A 355 49.80 4.16 -17.87
CA ALA A 355 48.80 3.83 -16.86
C ALA A 355 48.73 4.86 -15.72
N ALA A 356 49.84 5.52 -15.38
CA ALA A 356 49.84 6.65 -14.44
C ALA A 356 49.05 7.87 -14.93
N ARG A 357 48.90 8.06 -16.25
CA ARG A 357 48.04 9.11 -16.84
C ARG A 357 46.56 8.76 -16.81
N ALA A 358 46.23 7.48 -16.72
CA ALA A 358 44.86 6.96 -16.64
C ALA A 358 44.71 6.01 -15.43
N PRO A 359 44.85 6.52 -14.19
CA PRO A 359 44.90 5.70 -12.99
C PRO A 359 43.63 4.87 -12.76
N GLN A 360 42.49 5.32 -13.29
CA GLN A 360 41.22 4.59 -13.23
C GLN A 360 41.26 3.26 -13.99
N THR A 361 42.17 3.11 -14.96
CA THR A 361 42.39 1.84 -15.67
C THR A 361 43.14 0.81 -14.82
N LEU A 362 43.67 1.18 -13.65
CA LEU A 362 44.38 0.29 -12.72
C LEU A 362 43.63 0.09 -11.41
N GLY A 363 43.13 1.15 -10.78
CA GLY A 363 42.50 1.04 -9.47
C GLY A 363 41.20 0.23 -9.52
N ASN A 364 40.24 0.72 -10.31
CA ASN A 364 38.94 0.09 -10.52
C ASN A 364 38.57 0.19 -12.00
N PRO A 365 39.19 -0.62 -12.88
CA PRO A 365 38.98 -0.52 -14.33
C PRO A 365 37.57 -0.88 -14.77
N VAL A 366 36.90 -1.75 -14.03
CA VAL A 366 35.51 -2.14 -14.26
C VAL A 366 34.66 -1.61 -13.10
N GLY A 367 33.60 -0.90 -13.44
CA GLY A 367 32.61 -0.37 -12.52
C GLY A 367 31.19 -0.77 -12.94
N LEU A 368 30.25 -0.41 -12.08
CA LEU A 368 28.83 -0.72 -12.22
C LEU A 368 28.03 0.58 -12.14
N THR A 369 27.07 0.77 -13.03
CA THR A 369 26.07 1.83 -12.91
C THR A 369 24.66 1.25 -12.95
N VAL A 370 23.74 1.90 -12.27
CA VAL A 370 22.31 1.56 -12.28
C VAL A 370 21.58 2.68 -13.00
N ARG A 371 20.77 2.30 -13.97
CA ARG A 371 19.97 3.19 -14.80
C ARG A 371 18.50 2.88 -14.61
N GLU A 372 17.80 3.80 -13.98
CA GLU A 372 16.36 3.72 -13.78
C GLU A 372 15.63 4.39 -14.96
N ILE A 373 14.88 3.60 -15.73
CA ILE A 373 14.09 4.13 -16.85
C ILE A 373 12.71 4.64 -16.39
N ARG A 374 12.18 4.08 -15.29
CA ARG A 374 10.91 4.46 -14.65
C ARG A 374 11.09 4.52 -13.13
N PRO A 375 11.63 5.62 -12.57
CA PRO A 375 11.86 5.71 -11.14
C PRO A 375 10.54 5.84 -10.36
N TRP A 376 10.51 5.29 -9.15
CA TRP A 376 9.49 5.61 -8.15
C TRP A 376 10.01 6.75 -7.28
N ASP A 377 9.79 7.99 -7.71
CA ASP A 377 10.29 9.21 -7.08
C ASP A 377 9.25 9.91 -6.19
N VAL A 378 8.00 9.43 -6.18
CA VAL A 378 6.88 10.00 -5.42
C VAL A 378 6.35 8.98 -4.40
N PRO A 379 6.90 8.92 -3.17
CA PRO A 379 6.51 7.95 -2.15
C PRO A 379 5.01 7.96 -1.81
N VAL A 380 4.38 9.14 -1.85
CA VAL A 380 2.94 9.29 -1.56
C VAL A 380 2.07 8.51 -2.56
N ALA A 381 2.56 8.15 -3.75
CA ALA A 381 1.82 7.37 -4.73
C ALA A 381 1.45 5.95 -4.22
N ILE A 382 2.07 5.47 -3.13
CA ILE A 382 1.69 4.19 -2.48
C ILE A 382 0.25 4.28 -1.98
N ALA A 383 -0.14 5.45 -1.44
CA ALA A 383 -1.46 5.65 -0.87
C ALA A 383 -2.57 5.40 -1.90
N PRO A 384 -2.64 6.07 -3.07
CA PRO A 384 -3.71 5.82 -4.04
C PRO A 384 -3.55 4.55 -4.87
N THR A 385 -2.34 4.02 -5.06
CA THR A 385 -2.09 2.82 -5.90
C THR A 385 -2.28 1.50 -5.17
N PHE A 386 -2.29 1.51 -3.83
CA PHE A 386 -2.50 0.31 -3.02
C PHE A 386 -3.62 0.48 -1.98
N VAL A 387 -3.38 1.25 -0.92
CA VAL A 387 -4.35 1.42 0.18
C VAL A 387 -5.64 2.09 -0.30
N GLY A 388 -5.54 3.01 -1.24
CA GLY A 388 -6.63 3.77 -1.82
C GLY A 388 -7.61 2.91 -2.60
N LEU A 389 -7.18 1.76 -3.13
CA LEU A 389 -8.09 0.78 -3.72
C LEU A 389 -9.09 0.24 -2.68
N ILE A 390 -8.65 0.06 -1.43
CA ILE A 390 -9.52 -0.31 -0.31
C ILE A 390 -10.48 0.84 0.02
N TYR A 391 -10.03 2.09 -0.07
CA TYR A 391 -10.92 3.24 0.11
C TYR A 391 -12.03 3.29 -0.95
N LEU A 392 -11.77 2.92 -2.21
CA LEU A 392 -12.81 2.85 -3.24
C LEU A 392 -13.96 1.91 -2.83
N VAL A 393 -13.64 0.72 -2.30
CA VAL A 393 -14.68 -0.23 -1.89
C VAL A 393 -15.37 0.18 -0.58
N ILE A 394 -14.65 0.79 0.37
CA ILE A 394 -15.25 1.31 1.61
C ILE A 394 -16.22 2.47 1.29
N LEU A 395 -15.82 3.43 0.47
CA LEU A 395 -16.67 4.56 0.09
C LEU A 395 -17.93 4.10 -0.63
N THR A 396 -17.80 3.16 -1.57
CA THR A 396 -18.96 2.61 -2.29
C THR A 396 -19.87 1.77 -1.38
N PHE A 397 -19.31 1.08 -0.39
CA PHE A 397 -20.08 0.39 0.65
C PHE A 397 -20.92 1.37 1.49
N GLN A 398 -20.36 2.51 1.91
CA GLN A 398 -21.11 3.51 2.67
C GLN A 398 -22.32 4.03 1.90
N ILE A 399 -22.15 4.30 0.60
CA ILE A 399 -23.25 4.73 -0.27
C ILE A 399 -24.27 3.61 -0.49
N THR A 400 -23.83 2.36 -0.63
CA THR A 400 -24.71 1.19 -0.72
C THR A 400 -25.59 1.07 0.52
N MET A 401 -25.01 1.22 1.71
CA MET A 401 -25.76 1.16 2.98
C MET A 401 -26.71 2.34 3.15
N ALA A 402 -26.29 3.55 2.79
CA ALA A 402 -27.16 4.71 2.79
C ALA A 402 -28.35 4.54 1.82
N SER A 403 -28.10 4.05 0.61
CA SER A 403 -29.14 3.76 -0.39
C SER A 403 -30.09 2.65 0.08
N PHE A 404 -29.56 1.59 0.71
CA PHE A 404 -30.36 0.53 1.30
C PHE A 404 -31.31 1.03 2.40
N GLY A 405 -30.85 1.94 3.26
CA GLY A 405 -31.68 2.55 4.30
C GLY A 405 -32.75 3.47 3.71
N ALA A 406 -32.33 4.37 2.81
CA ALA A 406 -33.21 5.36 2.20
C ALA A 406 -34.32 4.75 1.32
N ARG A 407 -34.11 3.56 0.74
CA ARG A 407 -35.12 2.92 -0.12
C ARG A 407 -36.24 2.22 0.63
N GLN A 408 -36.10 1.89 1.92
CA GLN A 408 -37.10 1.09 2.65
C GLN A 408 -38.52 1.69 2.63
N PRO A 409 -38.72 3.01 2.79
CA PRO A 409 -40.07 3.60 2.79
C PRO A 409 -40.74 3.59 1.42
N ILE A 410 -39.96 3.78 0.34
CA ILE A 410 -40.48 3.96 -1.02
C ILE A 410 -40.59 2.64 -1.80
N GLN A 411 -39.72 1.65 -1.53
CA GLN A 411 -39.60 0.44 -2.35
C GLN A 411 -40.86 -0.41 -2.46
N LYS A 412 -41.80 -0.30 -1.50
CA LYS A 412 -43.07 -1.03 -1.51
C LYS A 412 -44.08 -0.47 -2.52
N PHE A 413 -43.92 0.79 -2.91
CA PHE A 413 -44.81 1.46 -3.87
C PHE A 413 -44.28 1.42 -5.31
N LEU A 414 -43.02 0.98 -5.50
CA LEU A 414 -42.38 1.01 -6.80
C LEU A 414 -42.66 -0.25 -7.61
N ARG A 415 -42.96 -0.05 -8.90
CA ARG A 415 -42.96 -1.12 -9.90
C ARG A 415 -41.54 -1.67 -10.09
N LEU A 416 -41.43 -2.93 -10.50
CA LEU A 416 -40.14 -3.62 -10.75
C LEU A 416 -39.15 -2.81 -11.61
N ARG A 417 -39.60 -2.22 -12.73
CA ARG A 417 -38.71 -1.44 -13.61
C ARG A 417 -38.17 -0.20 -12.91
N SER A 418 -38.99 0.44 -12.08
CA SER A 418 -38.60 1.66 -11.35
C SER A 418 -37.62 1.35 -10.23
N ILE A 419 -37.78 0.23 -9.52
CA ILE A 419 -36.84 -0.16 -8.46
C ILE A 419 -35.49 -0.61 -9.03
N ILE A 420 -35.48 -1.31 -10.18
CA ILE A 420 -34.23 -1.65 -10.87
C ILE A 420 -33.50 -0.38 -11.31
N ALA A 421 -34.20 0.54 -11.98
CA ALA A 421 -33.63 1.79 -12.43
C ALA A 421 -33.06 2.61 -11.25
N MET A 422 -33.84 2.82 -10.19
CA MET A 422 -33.38 3.53 -8.99
C MET A 422 -32.12 2.91 -8.40
N ARG A 423 -32.07 1.58 -8.27
CA ARG A 423 -30.93 0.88 -7.66
C ARG A 423 -29.66 0.88 -8.51
N ILE A 424 -29.75 1.16 -9.80
CA ILE A 424 -28.58 1.33 -10.67
C ILE A 424 -28.19 2.81 -10.75
N PHE A 425 -29.15 3.70 -11.01
CA PHE A 425 -28.87 5.12 -11.25
C PHE A 425 -28.51 5.89 -9.99
N THR A 426 -29.13 5.62 -8.84
CA THR A 426 -28.81 6.32 -7.59
C THR A 426 -27.34 6.15 -7.20
N PRO A 427 -26.79 4.93 -7.07
CA PRO A 427 -25.35 4.78 -6.80
C PRO A 427 -24.49 5.31 -7.94
N ALA A 428 -24.87 5.09 -9.20
CA ALA A 428 -24.08 5.58 -10.34
C ALA A 428 -23.94 7.11 -10.38
N LEU A 429 -25.00 7.85 -10.00
CA LEU A 429 -24.95 9.31 -9.88
C LEU A 429 -24.18 9.75 -8.63
N ALA A 430 -24.33 9.04 -7.51
CA ALA A 430 -23.61 9.36 -6.28
C ALA A 430 -22.09 9.17 -6.43
N TYR A 431 -21.64 8.20 -7.22
CA TYR A 431 -20.21 7.95 -7.43
C TYR A 431 -19.50 9.02 -8.28
N ILE A 432 -20.22 9.84 -9.04
CA ILE A 432 -19.63 10.93 -9.84
C ILE A 432 -18.90 11.93 -8.93
N PRO A 433 -19.56 12.63 -7.97
CA PRO A 433 -18.88 13.56 -7.08
C PRO A 433 -17.89 12.86 -6.13
N ILE A 434 -18.15 11.63 -5.71
CA ILE A 434 -17.27 10.91 -4.77
C ILE A 434 -15.95 10.52 -5.45
N SER A 435 -16.00 9.95 -6.65
CA SER A 435 -14.80 9.63 -7.44
C SER A 435 -14.03 10.89 -7.82
N LEU A 436 -14.72 12.01 -8.04
CA LEU A 436 -14.09 13.30 -8.27
C LEU A 436 -13.33 13.76 -7.03
N MET A 437 -13.96 13.76 -5.85
CA MET A 437 -13.28 14.13 -4.60
C MET A 437 -12.12 13.19 -4.26
N TYR A 438 -12.27 11.89 -4.53
CA TYR A 438 -11.17 10.92 -4.40
C TYR A 438 -10.00 11.25 -5.33
N THR A 439 -10.26 11.74 -6.54
CA THR A 439 -9.22 12.16 -7.49
C THR A 439 -8.57 13.47 -7.03
N LEU A 440 -9.37 14.47 -6.65
CA LEU A 440 -8.91 15.79 -6.18
C LEU A 440 -8.07 15.69 -4.91
N LEU A 441 -8.33 14.71 -4.04
CA LEU A 441 -7.52 14.43 -2.86
C LEU A 441 -6.03 14.28 -3.18
N ASN A 442 -5.68 13.75 -4.35
CA ASN A 442 -4.30 13.49 -4.74
C ASN A 442 -3.58 14.75 -5.27
N ILE A 443 -4.30 15.80 -5.67
CA ILE A 443 -3.71 16.99 -6.30
C ILE A 443 -2.80 17.76 -5.33
N PRO A 444 -3.20 18.04 -4.06
CA PRO A 444 -2.32 18.72 -3.10
C PRO A 444 -1.00 17.99 -2.83
N PHE A 445 -0.99 16.66 -3.01
CA PHE A 445 0.20 15.82 -2.82
C PHE A 445 1.06 15.71 -4.08
N LYS A 446 0.77 16.49 -5.13
CA LYS A 446 1.58 16.65 -6.34
C LYS A 446 1.90 15.33 -7.05
N LEU A 447 0.91 14.45 -7.17
CA LEU A 447 1.09 13.22 -7.95
C LEU A 447 1.35 13.54 -9.45
N PRO A 448 2.29 12.81 -10.09
CA PRO A 448 2.73 13.09 -11.46
C PRO A 448 1.77 12.51 -12.51
N TYR A 449 0.66 13.19 -12.76
CA TYR A 449 -0.32 12.77 -13.78
C TYR A 449 0.16 12.95 -15.23
N ASP A 450 1.35 13.49 -15.42
CA ASP A 450 1.91 13.90 -16.71
C ASP A 450 2.89 12.91 -17.35
N ALA A 451 3.13 11.74 -16.74
CA ALA A 451 4.09 10.76 -17.26
C ALA A 451 3.66 10.11 -18.59
N THR A 452 2.36 9.88 -18.78
CA THR A 452 1.79 9.24 -19.99
C THR A 452 0.86 10.14 -20.79
N PHE A 453 0.26 11.13 -20.14
CA PHE A 453 -0.70 12.07 -20.71
C PHE A 453 -0.27 13.49 -20.35
N PRO A 454 -0.80 14.55 -20.98
CA PRO A 454 -0.73 15.88 -20.37
C PRO A 454 -1.37 15.86 -18.97
N TYR A 455 -0.85 16.61 -18.01
CA TYR A 455 -1.27 16.56 -16.60
C TYR A 455 -2.80 16.52 -16.40
N GLY A 456 -3.52 17.48 -16.99
CA GLY A 456 -4.99 17.53 -16.89
C GLY A 456 -5.70 16.35 -17.56
N GLY A 457 -5.12 15.82 -18.64
CA GLY A 457 -5.60 14.59 -19.29
C GLY A 457 -5.40 13.37 -18.40
N GLY A 458 -4.24 13.25 -17.74
CA GLY A 458 -3.97 12.16 -16.79
C GLY A 458 -4.92 12.19 -15.59
N VAL A 459 -5.20 13.37 -15.03
CA VAL A 459 -6.20 13.56 -13.96
C VAL A 459 -7.59 13.13 -14.43
N MET A 460 -7.99 13.50 -15.65
CA MET A 460 -9.30 13.13 -16.19
C MET A 460 -9.43 11.62 -16.42
N VAL A 461 -8.41 10.99 -17.00
CA VAL A 461 -8.38 9.53 -17.18
C VAL A 461 -8.43 8.82 -15.83
N TRP A 462 -7.66 9.29 -14.84
CA TRP A 462 -7.68 8.76 -13.48
C TRP A 462 -9.08 8.83 -12.87
N TRP A 463 -9.77 9.97 -13.00
CA TRP A 463 -11.12 10.15 -12.50
C TRP A 463 -12.11 9.19 -13.16
N CYS A 464 -12.12 9.11 -14.50
CA CYS A 464 -13.01 8.20 -15.23
C CYS A 464 -12.79 6.73 -14.85
N VAL A 465 -11.53 6.33 -14.65
CA VAL A 465 -11.16 4.97 -14.24
C VAL A 465 -11.56 4.71 -12.78
N SER A 466 -11.31 5.66 -11.88
CA SER A 466 -11.76 5.59 -10.48
C SER A 466 -13.28 5.49 -10.37
N TYR A 467 -14.01 6.26 -11.18
CA TYR A 467 -15.46 6.20 -11.29
C TYR A 467 -15.94 4.82 -11.77
N THR A 468 -15.31 4.28 -12.82
CA THR A 468 -15.61 2.94 -13.33
C THR A 468 -15.34 1.87 -12.26
N GLY A 469 -14.23 1.98 -11.54
CA GLY A 469 -13.92 1.12 -10.39
C GLY A 469 -14.98 1.19 -9.30
N MET A 470 -15.43 2.40 -8.95
CA MET A 470 -16.51 2.58 -7.96
C MET A 470 -17.84 1.98 -8.43
N LEU A 471 -18.19 2.08 -9.72
CA LEU A 471 -19.38 1.43 -10.27
C LEU A 471 -19.30 -0.10 -10.12
N VAL A 472 -18.16 -0.71 -10.49
CA VAL A 472 -17.96 -2.16 -10.37
C VAL A 472 -18.10 -2.61 -8.91
N LEU A 473 -17.32 -1.99 -8.03
CA LEU A 473 -17.25 -2.37 -6.62
C LEU A 473 -18.59 -2.11 -5.90
N GLY A 474 -19.18 -0.95 -6.14
CA GLY A 474 -20.44 -0.52 -5.53
C GLY A 474 -21.65 -1.32 -5.99
N LEU A 475 -21.81 -1.55 -7.30
CA LEU A 475 -22.93 -2.34 -7.81
C LEU A 475 -22.79 -3.83 -7.46
N ALA A 476 -21.56 -4.35 -7.30
CA ALA A 476 -21.34 -5.67 -6.74
C ALA A 476 -21.82 -5.74 -5.27
N MET A 477 -21.50 -4.72 -4.45
CA MET A 477 -22.01 -4.62 -3.07
C MET A 477 -23.53 -4.49 -3.01
N GLU A 478 -24.15 -3.67 -3.88
CA GLU A 478 -25.60 -3.54 -4.01
C GLU A 478 -26.29 -4.85 -4.42
N SER A 479 -25.64 -5.63 -5.28
CA SER A 479 -26.11 -6.97 -5.64
C SER A 479 -26.08 -7.88 -4.41
N MET A 480 -24.95 -7.91 -3.70
CA MET A 480 -24.74 -8.82 -2.59
C MET A 480 -25.54 -8.48 -1.33
N VAL A 481 -25.80 -7.20 -1.04
CA VAL A 481 -26.69 -6.84 0.09
C VAL A 481 -28.12 -7.35 -0.12
N THR A 482 -28.55 -7.53 -1.37
CA THR A 482 -29.87 -8.14 -1.69
C THR A 482 -29.87 -9.64 -1.45
N ILE A 483 -28.76 -10.31 -1.76
CA ILE A 483 -28.64 -11.77 -1.68
C ILE A 483 -28.41 -12.21 -0.22
N VAL A 484 -27.42 -11.59 0.44
CA VAL A 484 -26.91 -12.00 1.75
C VAL A 484 -27.63 -11.27 2.89
N GLY A 485 -28.21 -10.10 2.60
CA GLY A 485 -28.89 -9.25 3.59
C GLY A 485 -27.93 -8.40 4.43
N VAL A 486 -28.49 -7.36 5.07
CA VAL A 486 -27.73 -6.37 5.86
C VAL A 486 -26.99 -6.98 7.05
N LYS A 487 -27.50 -8.07 7.63
CA LYS A 487 -26.88 -8.69 8.81
C LYS A 487 -25.51 -9.31 8.50
N PHE A 488 -25.30 -9.77 7.27
CA PHE A 488 -24.11 -10.52 6.88
C PHE A 488 -23.28 -9.82 5.80
N ILE A 489 -23.69 -8.64 5.32
CA ILE A 489 -22.97 -7.88 4.29
C ILE A 489 -21.54 -7.53 4.69
N GLY A 490 -21.27 -7.35 5.99
CA GLY A 490 -19.92 -7.11 6.50
C GLY A 490 -18.96 -8.27 6.24
N ILE A 491 -19.45 -9.52 6.25
CA ILE A 491 -18.62 -10.70 5.93
C ILE A 491 -18.27 -10.72 4.45
N PHE A 492 -19.25 -10.41 3.59
CA PHE A 492 -19.00 -10.29 2.15
C PHE A 492 -18.02 -9.15 1.84
N LEU A 493 -18.14 -8.01 2.53
CA LEU A 493 -17.20 -6.89 2.38
C LEU A 493 -15.76 -7.33 2.69
N ILE A 494 -15.54 -8.05 3.79
CA ILE A 494 -14.22 -8.60 4.15
C ILE A 494 -13.72 -9.55 3.05
N PHE A 495 -14.54 -10.52 2.63
CA PHE A 495 -14.18 -11.44 1.55
C PHE A 495 -13.79 -10.70 0.26
N PHE A 496 -14.58 -9.70 -0.13
CA PHE A 496 -14.40 -8.97 -1.38
C PHE A 496 -13.16 -8.08 -1.36
N ILE A 497 -12.87 -7.42 -0.22
CA ILE A 497 -11.61 -6.68 -0.01
C ILE A 497 -10.43 -7.63 -0.08
N VAL A 498 -10.44 -8.71 0.70
CA VAL A 498 -9.27 -9.59 0.84
C VAL A 498 -8.94 -10.27 -0.49
N THR A 499 -9.96 -10.74 -1.22
CA THR A 499 -9.77 -11.36 -2.54
C THR A 499 -9.09 -10.41 -3.53
N ASN A 500 -9.45 -9.13 -3.51
CA ASN A 500 -8.89 -8.11 -4.40
C ASN A 500 -7.49 -7.65 -3.98
N VAL A 501 -7.25 -7.40 -2.70
CA VAL A 501 -5.95 -6.89 -2.21
C VAL A 501 -4.84 -7.94 -2.32
N SER A 502 -5.17 -9.22 -2.14
CA SER A 502 -4.22 -10.35 -2.22
C SER A 502 -3.52 -10.46 -3.59
N VAL A 503 -4.08 -9.83 -4.62
CA VAL A 503 -3.58 -9.93 -5.99
C VAL A 503 -3.25 -8.57 -6.59
N ALA A 504 -3.28 -7.50 -5.81
CA ALA A 504 -3.09 -6.15 -6.31
C ALA A 504 -1.63 -5.70 -6.29
N ASN A 505 -0.91 -5.92 -5.18
CA ASN A 505 0.38 -5.26 -4.98
C ASN A 505 1.57 -6.00 -5.57
N PHE A 506 1.63 -7.32 -5.38
CA PHE A 506 2.75 -8.15 -5.83
C PHE A 506 2.47 -8.73 -7.22
N PRO A 507 3.50 -8.88 -8.06
CA PRO A 507 3.38 -9.50 -9.36
C PRO A 507 2.95 -10.98 -9.22
N PRO A 508 2.02 -11.48 -10.05
CA PRO A 508 1.53 -12.86 -9.97
C PRO A 508 2.62 -13.92 -10.06
N GLU A 509 3.76 -13.61 -10.69
CA GLU A 509 4.95 -14.44 -10.83
C GLU A 509 5.57 -14.84 -9.48
N LEU A 510 5.41 -13.99 -8.45
CA LEU A 510 5.90 -14.25 -7.09
C LEU A 510 4.85 -14.93 -6.19
N SER A 511 3.69 -15.26 -6.74
CA SER A 511 2.60 -15.88 -5.98
C SER A 511 2.31 -17.28 -6.51
N PRO A 512 1.78 -18.19 -5.67
CA PRO A 512 1.29 -19.48 -6.15
C PRO A 512 0.28 -19.32 -7.29
N SER A 513 0.26 -20.27 -8.23
CA SER A 513 -0.57 -20.19 -9.45
C SER A 513 -2.06 -19.95 -9.21
N PHE A 514 -2.58 -20.32 -8.04
CA PHE A 514 -3.93 -20.00 -7.58
C PHE A 514 -4.25 -18.50 -7.72
N TYR A 515 -3.31 -17.60 -7.39
CA TYR A 515 -3.53 -16.15 -7.37
C TYR A 515 -3.56 -15.50 -8.77
N LYS A 516 -3.38 -16.28 -9.84
CA LYS A 516 -3.56 -15.79 -11.22
C LYS A 516 -4.99 -15.33 -11.53
N TYR A 517 -5.97 -15.65 -10.67
CA TYR A 517 -7.30 -15.02 -10.76
C TYR A 517 -7.24 -13.49 -10.67
N GLY A 518 -6.15 -12.94 -10.13
CA GLY A 518 -5.90 -11.51 -10.00
C GLY A 518 -6.00 -10.71 -11.28
N TYR A 519 -5.64 -11.29 -12.42
CA TYR A 519 -5.80 -10.62 -13.72
C TYR A 519 -7.25 -10.24 -14.01
N ALA A 520 -8.22 -10.98 -13.48
CA ALA A 520 -9.64 -10.67 -13.62
C ALA A 520 -10.16 -9.71 -12.54
N MET A 521 -9.41 -9.42 -11.47
CA MET A 521 -9.92 -8.68 -10.32
C MET A 521 -9.82 -7.16 -10.51
N PRO A 522 -10.82 -6.38 -10.04
CA PRO A 522 -10.83 -4.93 -10.18
C PRO A 522 -9.58 -4.22 -9.67
N PHE A 523 -9.06 -4.59 -8.49
CA PHE A 523 -7.92 -3.88 -7.90
C PHE A 523 -6.64 -3.99 -8.72
N TYR A 524 -6.34 -5.19 -9.24
CA TYR A 524 -5.18 -5.39 -10.10
C TYR A 524 -5.28 -4.49 -11.34
N ASN A 525 -6.42 -4.51 -12.03
CA ASN A 525 -6.64 -3.72 -13.25
C ASN A 525 -6.60 -2.21 -12.99
N LEU A 526 -7.20 -1.74 -11.89
CA LEU A 526 -7.14 -0.33 -11.48
C LEU A 526 -5.70 0.11 -11.19
N ARG A 527 -4.95 -0.70 -10.43
CA ARG A 527 -3.55 -0.40 -10.11
C ARG A 527 -2.68 -0.30 -11.35
N GLN A 528 -2.82 -1.24 -12.30
CA GLN A 528 -2.04 -1.19 -13.54
C GLN A 528 -2.30 0.12 -14.30
N ILE A 529 -3.56 0.55 -14.42
CA ILE A 529 -3.89 1.83 -15.05
C ILE A 529 -3.27 3.00 -14.27
N TYR A 530 -3.32 2.98 -12.94
CA TYR A 530 -2.75 4.03 -12.10
C TYR A 530 -1.23 4.14 -12.27
N LEU A 531 -0.52 3.01 -12.32
CA LEU A 531 0.93 3.00 -12.58
C LEU A 531 1.26 3.50 -13.98
N THR A 532 0.47 3.12 -14.99
CA THR A 532 0.63 3.66 -16.35
C THR A 532 0.43 5.18 -16.35
N ILE A 533 -0.58 5.72 -15.66
CA ILE A 533 -0.81 7.18 -15.62
C ILE A 533 0.34 7.91 -14.92
N LEU A 534 0.75 7.43 -13.76
CA LEU A 534 1.71 8.15 -12.88
C LEU A 534 3.16 7.99 -13.31
N PHE A 535 3.53 6.84 -13.88
CA PHE A 535 4.93 6.50 -14.10
C PHE A 535 5.20 5.93 -15.50
N ASN A 536 4.22 5.93 -16.42
CA ASN A 536 4.40 5.42 -17.78
C ASN A 536 4.94 3.97 -17.82
N VAL A 537 4.42 3.16 -16.89
CA VAL A 537 4.64 1.71 -16.80
C VAL A 537 3.70 1.00 -17.77
N GLY A 538 4.27 0.08 -18.56
CA GLY A 538 3.58 -0.72 -19.56
C GLY A 538 3.09 0.08 -20.77
N LYS A 539 2.63 -0.64 -21.80
CA LYS A 539 2.10 0.02 -23.01
C LYS A 539 0.80 0.76 -22.70
N ARG A 540 0.73 2.03 -23.10
CA ARG A 540 -0.50 2.85 -22.99
C ARG A 540 -1.75 2.17 -23.58
N VAL A 541 -1.61 1.40 -24.66
CA VAL A 541 -2.74 0.66 -25.27
C VAL A 541 -3.36 -0.38 -24.34
N LEU A 542 -2.60 -0.91 -23.37
CA LEU A 542 -3.09 -1.89 -22.39
C LEU A 542 -4.08 -1.29 -21.39
N ILE A 543 -4.17 0.04 -21.26
CA ILE A 543 -5.25 0.69 -20.50
C ILE A 543 -6.62 0.22 -21.01
N LEU A 544 -6.78 0.02 -22.33
CA LEU A 544 -8.03 -0.47 -22.92
C LEU A 544 -8.34 -1.91 -22.50
N LYS A 545 -7.31 -2.76 -22.34
CA LYS A 545 -7.46 -4.13 -21.82
C LYS A 545 -7.96 -4.09 -20.37
N TYR A 546 -7.32 -3.29 -19.52
CA TYR A 546 -7.66 -3.19 -18.09
C TYR A 546 -9.06 -2.60 -17.88
N ILE A 547 -9.42 -1.54 -18.62
CA ILE A 547 -10.79 -0.99 -18.61
C ILE A 547 -11.79 -2.00 -19.17
N GLY A 548 -11.44 -2.74 -20.22
CA GLY A 548 -12.29 -3.78 -20.79
C GLY A 548 -12.66 -4.88 -19.78
N ILE A 549 -11.72 -5.25 -18.90
CA ILE A 549 -11.98 -6.20 -17.81
C ILE A 549 -12.94 -5.59 -16.76
N LEU A 550 -12.79 -4.30 -16.41
CA LEU A 550 -13.75 -3.61 -15.54
C LEU A 550 -15.14 -3.52 -16.18
N TRP A 551 -15.23 -3.30 -17.49
CA TRP A 551 -16.50 -3.32 -18.21
C TRP A 551 -17.11 -4.71 -18.31
N ALA A 552 -16.30 -5.77 -18.39
CA ALA A 552 -16.79 -7.14 -18.31
C ALA A 552 -17.46 -7.42 -16.94
N TRP A 553 -16.87 -6.91 -15.84
CA TRP A 553 -17.52 -6.92 -14.52
C TRP A 553 -18.83 -6.16 -14.52
N LEU A 554 -18.88 -4.95 -15.09
CA LEU A 554 -20.13 -4.18 -15.20
C LEU A 554 -21.20 -4.94 -16.01
N ALA A 555 -20.82 -5.55 -17.12
CA ALA A 555 -21.73 -6.36 -17.94
C ALA A 555 -22.29 -7.55 -17.15
N LEU A 556 -21.44 -8.26 -16.40
CA LEU A 556 -21.87 -9.35 -15.51
C LEU A 556 -22.83 -8.85 -14.45
N ILE A 557 -22.53 -7.70 -13.82
CA ILE A 557 -23.40 -7.10 -12.80
C ILE A 557 -24.73 -6.65 -13.42
N PHE A 558 -24.73 -6.00 -14.59
CA PHE A 558 -25.96 -5.59 -15.25
C PHE A 558 -26.81 -6.76 -15.75
N LEU A 559 -26.22 -7.91 -16.01
CA LEU A 559 -26.96 -9.14 -16.33
C LEU A 559 -27.56 -9.78 -15.08
N THR A 560 -26.80 -9.86 -13.98
CA THR A 560 -27.19 -10.59 -12.77
C THR A 560 -28.03 -9.77 -11.79
N PHE A 561 -27.73 -8.48 -11.62
CA PHE A 561 -28.35 -7.63 -10.61
C PHE A 561 -29.86 -7.42 -10.81
N PRO A 562 -30.38 -7.18 -12.04
CA PRO A 562 -31.82 -7.10 -12.25
C PRO A 562 -32.56 -8.40 -11.91
N ILE A 563 -31.94 -9.56 -12.14
CA ILE A 563 -32.51 -10.87 -11.82
C ILE A 563 -32.63 -11.03 -10.30
N VAL A 564 -31.58 -10.64 -9.56
CA VAL A 564 -31.57 -10.63 -8.09
C VAL A 564 -32.66 -9.71 -7.54
N ILE A 565 -32.82 -8.51 -8.10
CA ILE A 565 -33.88 -7.57 -7.70
C ILE A 565 -35.27 -8.14 -8.01
N TRP A 566 -35.44 -8.79 -9.16
CA TRP A 566 -36.70 -9.42 -9.54
C TRP A 566 -37.12 -10.52 -8.56
N TYR A 567 -36.18 -11.38 -8.17
CA TYR A 567 -36.43 -12.43 -7.19
C TYR A 567 -36.84 -11.86 -5.83
N ASP A 568 -36.10 -10.87 -5.33
CA ASP A 568 -36.43 -10.16 -4.08
C ASP A 568 -37.81 -9.47 -4.15
N HIS A 569 -38.12 -8.81 -5.27
CA HIS A 569 -39.41 -8.15 -5.47
C HIS A 569 -40.57 -9.15 -5.49
N ARG A 570 -40.40 -10.29 -6.16
CA ARG A 570 -41.41 -11.36 -6.21
C ARG A 570 -41.67 -11.94 -4.82
N LYS A 571 -40.62 -12.17 -4.04
CA LYS A 571 -40.73 -12.64 -2.66
C LYS A 571 -41.53 -11.66 -1.80
N ARG A 572 -41.15 -10.38 -1.81
CA ARG A 572 -41.87 -9.33 -1.05
C ARG A 572 -43.34 -9.21 -1.45
N HIS A 573 -43.66 -9.33 -2.74
CA HIS A 573 -45.03 -9.27 -3.21
C HIS A 573 -45.86 -10.50 -2.78
N HIS A 574 -45.24 -11.68 -2.72
CA HIS A 574 -45.89 -12.88 -2.17
C HIS A 574 -46.15 -12.74 -0.67
N ASP A 575 -45.17 -12.25 0.09
CA ASP A 575 -45.30 -12.04 1.54
C ASP A 575 -46.42 -11.04 1.86
N TRP A 576 -46.50 -9.93 1.11
CA TRP A 576 -47.59 -8.95 1.22
C TRP A 576 -48.99 -9.54 0.92
N LYS A 577 -49.11 -10.39 -0.11
CA LYS A 577 -50.37 -11.08 -0.41
C LYS A 577 -50.80 -12.02 0.71
N ASN A 578 -49.85 -12.72 1.33
CA ASN A 578 -50.13 -13.60 2.45
C ASN A 578 -50.61 -12.79 3.66
N GLU A 579 -49.98 -11.65 3.96
CA GLU A 579 -50.41 -10.74 5.03
C GLU A 579 -51.84 -10.21 4.80
N LEU A 580 -52.19 -9.86 3.55
CA LEU A 580 -53.56 -9.47 3.21
C LEU A 580 -54.56 -10.61 3.43
N SER A 581 -54.23 -11.83 2.99
CA SER A 581 -55.13 -12.99 3.16
C SER A 581 -55.33 -13.42 4.62
N ILE A 582 -54.41 -13.04 5.52
CA ILE A 582 -54.53 -13.28 6.96
C ILE A 582 -55.40 -12.20 7.61
N ASN A 583 -55.31 -10.95 7.13
CA ASN A 583 -56.06 -9.82 7.67
C ASN A 583 -57.50 -9.74 7.14
N GLU A 584 -57.73 -10.23 5.91
CA GLU A 584 -59.07 -10.48 5.36
C GLU A 584 -59.51 -11.91 5.74
N GLY A 585 -59.89 -12.11 7.01
CA GLY A 585 -60.46 -13.39 7.48
C GLY A 585 -61.68 -13.82 6.64
N PRO A 586 -62.04 -15.12 6.63
CA PRO A 586 -63.14 -15.61 5.79
C PRO A 586 -64.43 -14.86 6.14
N SER A 587 -65.06 -14.29 5.12
CA SER A 587 -66.30 -13.51 5.20
C SER A 587 -67.49 -14.38 5.59
#